data_AF-A0A1B4G7K0-F1
#
_entry.id   AF-A0A1B4G7K0-F1
#
_cell.length_a   1.000
_cell.length_b   1.000
_cell.length_c   1.000
_cell.angle_alpha   90.00
_cell.angle_beta   90.00
_cell.angle_gamma   90.00
#
_symmetry.space_group_name_H-M   'P 1'
#
loop_
_entity.id
_entity.type
_entity.pdbx_description
1 polymer ?
#
loop_
_entity_poly.entity_id
_entity_poly.type
_entity_poly.pdbx_seq_one_letter_code
_entity_poly.pdbx_strand_id
1 'polypeptide(L)'
;MPYIGNRLADILCEHHERTVGNDNCVSFERLKLQIPADGTRPHYVKRRVRVHRYVDGSLAVFYSPRLLSRYDVNGAPVGVPVQLAA
;
A
#
# COMPACT_ATOMS: atom_id res chain seq x y z
N MET A 1 -22.38 11.74 -18.92
CA MET A 1 -21.38 10.68 -19.22
C MET A 1 -21.16 9.86 -17.95
N PRO A 2 -21.52 8.57 -17.91
CA PRO A 2 -21.20 7.72 -16.77
C PRO A 2 -19.69 7.41 -16.73
N TYR A 3 -19.11 7.34 -15.54
CA TYR A 3 -17.72 6.91 -15.35
C TYR A 3 -17.61 5.38 -15.54
N ILE A 4 -16.74 4.95 -16.45
CA ILE A 4 -16.53 3.53 -16.80
C ILE A 4 -15.10 3.16 -16.39
N GLY A 5 -14.87 2.96 -15.09
CA GLY A 5 -13.56 2.58 -14.58
C GLY A 5 -13.64 1.79 -13.28
N ASN A 6 -12.60 0.99 -12.99
CA ASN A 6 -12.55 0.15 -11.80
C ASN A 6 -11.70 0.76 -10.68
N ARG A 7 -11.31 2.04 -10.83
CA ARG A 7 -10.33 2.71 -9.95
C ARG A 7 -10.95 3.65 -8.93
N LEU A 8 -12.28 3.77 -8.89
CA LEU A 8 -12.98 4.63 -7.93
C LEU A 8 -12.59 4.30 -6.49
N ALA A 9 -12.47 3.02 -6.15
CA ALA A 9 -12.05 2.59 -4.83
C ALA A 9 -10.65 3.13 -4.45
N ASP A 10 -9.72 3.20 -5.40
CA ASP A 10 -8.37 3.75 -5.15
C ASP A 10 -8.35 5.28 -5.09
N ILE A 11 -9.29 5.94 -5.79
CA ILE A 11 -9.38 7.41 -5.88
C ILE A 11 -10.10 7.98 -4.66
N LEU A 12 -11.18 7.34 -4.23
CA LEU A 12 -12.10 7.84 -3.21
C LEU A 12 -11.83 7.27 -1.80
N CYS A 13 -10.83 6.40 -1.65
CA CYS A 13 -10.44 5.90 -0.35
C CYS A 13 -9.68 6.95 0.48
N GLU A 14 -9.52 6.66 1.77
CA GLU A 14 -8.73 7.51 2.65
C GLU A 14 -7.24 7.35 2.35
N HIS A 15 -6.54 8.47 2.16
CA HIS A 15 -5.12 8.50 1.82
C HIS A 15 -4.32 9.05 2.99
N HIS A 16 -3.43 8.23 3.55
CA HIS A 16 -2.57 8.63 4.66
C HIS A 16 -1.11 8.57 4.25
N GLU A 17 -0.42 9.70 4.34
CA GLU A 17 1.02 9.73 4.09
C GLU A 17 1.79 9.27 5.34
N ARG A 18 2.68 8.29 5.16
CA ARG A 18 3.49 7.70 6.22
C ARG A 18 4.93 7.53 5.76
N THR A 19 5.84 7.46 6.73
CA THR A 19 7.27 7.20 6.47
C THR A 19 7.58 5.76 6.85
N VAL A 20 8.29 5.06 5.97
CA VAL A 20 8.72 3.68 6.21
C VAL A 20 9.82 3.65 7.27
N GLY A 21 9.67 2.76 8.25
CA GLY A 21 10.65 2.49 9.30
C GLY A 21 11.91 1.78 8.78
N ASN A 22 12.88 1.59 9.67
CA ASN A 22 14.15 0.93 9.33
C ASN A 22 13.99 -0.59 9.08
N ASP A 23 12.92 -1.16 9.64
CA ASP A 23 12.47 -2.54 9.48
C ASP A 23 11.62 -2.76 8.19
N ASN A 24 11.55 -1.76 7.31
CA ASN A 24 10.70 -1.76 6.12
C ASN A 24 9.20 -1.92 6.44
N CYS A 25 8.80 -1.53 7.66
CA CYS A 25 7.40 -1.47 8.08
C CYS A 25 6.85 -0.05 7.99
N VAL A 26 5.54 0.04 7.79
CA VAL A 26 4.77 1.28 7.98
C VAL A 26 3.90 1.13 9.21
N SER A 27 4.03 2.04 10.17
CA SER A 27 3.09 2.13 11.29
C SER A 27 1.83 2.88 10.86
N PHE A 28 0.68 2.24 11.04
CA PHE A 28 -0.61 2.83 10.75
C PHE A 28 -1.58 2.45 11.87
N GLU A 29 -2.02 3.46 12.64
CA GLU A 29 -2.83 3.26 13.85
C GLU A 29 -2.17 2.26 14.82
N ARG A 30 -2.78 1.09 15.04
CA ARG A 30 -2.26 0.00 15.88
C ARG A 30 -1.65 -1.15 15.06
N LEU A 31 -1.51 -0.96 13.75
CA LEU A 31 -1.02 -1.96 12.81
C LEU A 31 0.41 -1.67 12.37
N LYS A 32 1.15 -2.74 12.10
CA LYS A 32 2.47 -2.70 11.46
C LYS A 32 2.39 -3.40 10.11
N LEU A 33 2.50 -2.62 9.04
CA LEU A 33 2.34 -3.07 7.67
C LEU A 33 3.74 -3.33 7.07
N GLN A 34 4.15 -4.60 7.03
CA GLN A 34 5.46 -5.00 6.51
C GLN A 34 5.49 -4.96 4.98
N ILE A 35 6.34 -4.10 4.42
CA ILE A 35 6.57 -4.07 2.97
C ILE A 35 7.45 -5.27 2.61
N PRO A 36 6.98 -6.18 1.73
CA PRO A 36 7.79 -7.32 1.29
C PRO A 36 8.98 -6.83 0.46
N ALA A 37 10.08 -7.58 0.51
CA ALA A 37 11.20 -7.34 -0.38
C ALA A 37 10.79 -7.70 -1.81
N ASP A 38 11.07 -6.80 -2.76
CA ASP A 38 10.90 -7.08 -4.18
C ASP A 38 12.19 -7.71 -4.75
N GLY A 39 12.08 -8.45 -5.86
CA GLY A 39 13.21 -9.15 -6.50
C GLY A 39 14.25 -8.20 -7.11
N THR A 40 13.86 -6.96 -7.40
CA THR A 40 14.79 -5.83 -7.53
C THR A 40 14.87 -5.17 -6.16
N ARG A 41 16.05 -4.76 -5.67
CA ARG A 41 16.24 -4.21 -4.31
C ARG A 41 16.10 -2.68 -4.24
N PRO A 42 14.91 -2.05 -4.24
CA PRO A 42 14.77 -0.73 -3.65
C PRO A 42 14.57 -0.87 -2.14
N HIS A 43 15.47 -0.26 -1.36
CA HIS A 43 15.23 -0.01 0.06
C HIS A 43 14.19 1.11 0.18
N TYR A 44 13.01 0.82 0.72
CA TYR A 44 11.99 1.83 1.00
C TYR A 44 12.17 2.53 2.36
N VAL A 45 13.17 2.12 3.14
CA VAL A 45 13.52 2.73 4.43
C VAL A 45 13.59 4.25 4.30
N LYS A 46 12.89 4.97 5.19
CA LYS A 46 12.76 6.44 5.22
C LYS A 46 12.06 7.07 4.01
N ARG A 47 11.54 6.29 3.06
CA ARG A 47 10.71 6.84 1.97
C ARG A 47 9.32 7.20 2.50
N ARG A 48 8.73 8.24 1.89
CA ARG A 48 7.32 8.58 2.09
C ARG A 48 6.48 7.67 1.20
N VAL A 49 5.48 7.03 1.78
CA VAL A 49 4.53 6.14 1.14
C VAL A 49 3.11 6.57 1.49
N ARG A 50 2.14 6.14 0.68
CA ARG A 50 0.73 6.40 0.92
C ARG A 50 0.03 5.11 1.32
N VAL A 51 -0.56 5.11 2.50
CA VAL A 51 -1.45 4.05 2.96
C VAL A 51 -2.85 4.42 2.52
N HIS A 52 -3.46 3.56 1.71
CA HIS A 52 -4.86 3.65 1.32
C HIS A 52 -5.67 2.80 2.29
N ARG A 53 -6.71 3.39 2.90
CA ARG A 53 -7.71 2.67 3.67
C ARG A 53 -9.02 2.66 2.90
N TYR A 54 -9.42 1.49 2.45
CA TYR A 54 -10.65 1.29 1.71
C TYR A 54 -11.87 1.22 2.63
N VAL A 55 -13.07 1.32 2.05
CA VAL A 55 -14.34 1.36 2.79
C VAL A 55 -14.61 0.07 3.58
N ASP A 56 -14.16 -1.07 3.06
CA ASP A 56 -14.21 -2.37 3.74
C ASP A 56 -13.16 -2.51 4.85
N GLY A 57 -12.29 -1.51 5.04
CA GLY A 57 -11.21 -1.48 6.01
C GLY A 57 -9.94 -2.17 5.54
N SER A 58 -9.93 -2.76 4.33
CA SER A 58 -8.71 -3.27 3.71
C SER A 58 -7.70 -2.14 3.52
N LEU A 59 -6.41 -2.49 3.50
CA LEU A 59 -5.33 -1.53 3.40
C LEU A 59 -4.45 -1.81 2.18
N ALA A 60 -3.89 -0.76 1.60
CA ALA A 60 -2.85 -0.90 0.58
C ALA A 60 -1.75 0.14 0.79
N VAL A 61 -0.50 -0.26 0.54
CA VAL A 61 0.64 0.65 0.63
C VAL A 61 1.15 0.94 -0.77
N PHE A 62 1.22 2.21 -1.12
CA PHE A 62 1.70 2.70 -2.40
C PHE A 62 2.98 3.52 -2.22
N TYR A 63 3.93 3.31 -3.12
CA TYR A 63 5.06 4.22 -3.32
C TYR A 63 4.93 4.84 -4.71
N SER A 64 4.55 6.12 -4.76
CA SER A 64 4.19 6.76 -6.05
C SER A 64 3.02 5.97 -6.71
N PRO A 65 2.86 5.81 -8.04
CA PRO A 65 1.71 5.05 -8.58
C PRO A 65 1.84 3.53 -8.38
N ARG A 66 2.92 3.06 -7.73
CA ARG A 66 3.24 1.65 -7.57
C ARG A 66 2.64 1.10 -6.29
N LEU A 67 1.82 0.06 -6.42
CA LEU A 67 1.36 -0.75 -5.29
C LEU A 67 2.53 -1.61 -4.78
N LEU A 68 2.83 -1.51 -3.49
CA LEU A 68 3.85 -2.33 -2.82
C LEU A 68 3.24 -3.60 -2.23
N SER A 69 2.11 -3.47 -1.54
CA SER A 69 1.43 -4.59 -0.89
C SER A 69 0.00 -4.23 -0.50
N ARG A 70 -0.84 -5.26 -0.35
CA ARG A 70 -2.21 -5.18 0.18
C ARG A 70 -2.29 -5.93 1.49
N TYR A 71 -3.16 -5.46 2.36
CA TYR A 71 -3.42 -6.05 3.66
C TYR A 71 -4.92 -6.10 3.91
N ASP A 72 -5.33 -7.07 4.74
CA ASP A 72 -6.68 -7.13 5.26
C ASP A 72 -6.88 -6.09 6.37
N VAL A 73 -8.08 -6.09 6.95
CA VAL A 73 -8.47 -5.23 8.07
C VAL A 73 -7.60 -5.42 9.33
N ASN A 74 -6.92 -6.56 9.46
CA ASN A 74 -6.04 -6.89 10.58
C ASN A 74 -4.57 -6.55 10.29
N GLY A 75 -4.26 -6.00 9.11
CA GLY A 75 -2.90 -5.74 8.68
C GLY A 75 -2.13 -6.98 8.23
N ALA A 76 -2.80 -8.11 8.02
CA ALA A 76 -2.18 -9.31 7.45
C ALA A 76 -2.06 -9.17 5.93
N PRO A 77 -0.92 -9.53 5.33
CA PRO A 77 -0.73 -9.41 3.89
C PRO A 77 -1.69 -10.32 3.12
N VAL A 78 -2.40 -9.75 2.16
CA VAL A 78 -3.29 -10.50 1.25
C VAL A 78 -2.50 -10.77 -0.03
N GLY A 79 -2.53 -12.03 -0.50
CA GLY A 79 -1.73 -12.56 -1.61
C GLY A 79 -1.60 -11.64 -2.83
N VAL A 80 -0.41 -11.73 -3.46
CA VAL A 80 0.31 -10.65 -4.17
C VAL A 80 -0.30 -10.19 -5.51
N PRO A 81 0.14 -9.02 -6.02
CA PRO A 81 1.13 -9.14 -7.10
C PRO A 81 2.36 -8.25 -6.88
N VAL A 82 3.51 -8.91 -6.76
CA VAL A 82 4.72 -8.46 -7.45
C VAL A 82 4.37 -8.65 -8.91
N GLN A 83 4.21 -7.59 -9.70
CA GLN A 83 4.37 -7.73 -11.15
C GLN A 83 4.62 -6.38 -11.86
N LEU A 84 5.80 -6.39 -12.49
CA LEU A 84 6.26 -5.77 -13.74
C LEU A 84 6.25 -4.25 -13.88
N ALA A 85 7.47 -3.72 -13.87
CA ALA A 85 7.89 -2.63 -14.72
C ALA A 85 7.33 -2.78 -16.14
N ALA A 86 6.71 -1.71 -16.64
CA ALA A 86 6.60 -1.40 -18.05
C ALA A 86 7.58 -0.27 -18.36
#